data_AF-A0A6L7MXZ7-F1
#
_entry.id   AF-A0A6L7MXZ7-F1
#
_cell.length_a   1.000
_cell.length_b   1.000
_cell.length_c   1.000
_cell.angle_alpha   90.00
_cell.angle_beta   90.00
_cell.angle_gamma   90.00
#
_symmetry.space_group_name_H-M   'P 1'
#
loop_
_entity.id
_entity.type
_entity.pdbx_description
1 polymer ?
#
loop_
_entity_poly.entity_id
_entity_poly.type
_entity_poly.pdbx_seq_one_letter_code
_entity_poly.pdbx_strand_id
1 'polypeptide(L)'
;MLTEEQVAEFHREGFVLVPGLLEPAQRERYNARFLDIAAGNAPPEMTVMRDVMVVKGAVTPKTPVHGINKIMNLETDPILFDYARHPATLAIAQQLPVYQRLYTISTKLFIKPPDIDGRPPLHPDM
;
A
#
# COMPACT_ATOMS: atom_id res chain seq x y z
N MET A 1 -3.39 -19.46 6.50
CA MET A 1 -2.64 -20.20 5.44
C MET A 1 -3.52 -20.25 4.21
N LEU A 2 -2.93 -20.36 3.02
CA LEU A 2 -3.67 -20.55 1.77
C LEU A 2 -4.18 -22.00 1.69
N THR A 3 -5.39 -22.18 1.16
CA THR A 3 -5.89 -23.51 0.80
C THR A 3 -5.30 -23.97 -0.53
N GLU A 4 -5.36 -25.27 -0.83
CA GLU A 4 -4.95 -25.80 -2.13
C GLU A 4 -5.73 -25.16 -3.29
N GLU A 5 -7.03 -24.90 -3.08
CA GLU A 5 -7.89 -24.20 -4.04
C GLU A 5 -7.40 -22.76 -4.29
N GLN A 6 -7.02 -22.03 -3.24
CA GLN A 6 -6.47 -20.68 -3.35
C GLN A 6 -5.12 -20.66 -4.08
N VAL A 7 -4.28 -21.68 -3.87
CA VAL A 7 -3.03 -21.84 -4.63
C VAL A 7 -3.31 -22.13 -6.11
N ALA A 8 -4.28 -22.99 -6.40
CA ALA A 8 -4.70 -23.28 -7.78
C ALA A 8 -5.34 -22.05 -8.46
N GLU A 9 -6.12 -21.25 -7.74
CA GLU A 9 -6.66 -19.97 -8.21
C GLU A 9 -5.54 -19.00 -8.57
N PHE A 10 -4.53 -18.84 -7.70
CA PHE A 10 -3.38 -17.99 -7.98
C PHE A 10 -2.66 -18.39 -9.27
N HIS A 11 -2.46 -19.69 -9.50
CA HIS A 11 -1.83 -20.18 -10.73
C HIS A 11 -2.66 -19.93 -11.99
N ARG A 12 -4.00 -19.93 -11.87
CA ARG A 12 -4.92 -19.76 -13.01
C ARG A 12 -5.17 -18.28 -13.34
N GLU A 13 -5.37 -17.46 -12.32
CA GLU A 13 -5.82 -16.06 -12.46
C GLU A 13 -4.68 -15.04 -12.29
N GLY A 14 -3.54 -15.45 -11.73
CA GLY A 14 -2.39 -14.58 -11.42
C GLY A 14 -2.55 -13.74 -10.15
N PHE A 15 -3.67 -13.88 -9.43
CA PHE A 15 -3.92 -13.25 -8.12
C PHE A 15 -4.77 -14.16 -7.23
N VAL A 16 -4.80 -13.87 -5.92
CA VAL A 16 -5.67 -14.54 -4.95
C VAL A 16 -6.10 -13.56 -3.88
N LEU A 17 -7.37 -13.65 -3.45
CA LEU A 17 -7.90 -12.82 -2.37
C LEU A 17 -7.83 -13.55 -1.03
N VAL A 18 -7.31 -12.87 0.00
CA VAL A 18 -7.24 -13.37 1.37
C VAL A 18 -7.96 -12.40 2.30
N PRO A 19 -9.29 -12.52 2.45
CA PRO A 19 -10.07 -11.62 3.30
C PRO A 19 -9.62 -11.71 4.76
N GLY A 20 -9.64 -10.57 5.47
CA GLY A 20 -9.34 -10.54 6.90
C GLY A 20 -7.88 -10.85 7.27
N LEU A 21 -6.94 -10.76 6.32
CA LEU A 21 -5.52 -11.07 6.57
C LEU A 21 -4.89 -10.22 7.69
N LEU A 22 -5.34 -8.97 7.83
CA LEU A 22 -4.90 -8.03 8.85
C LEU A 22 -6.09 -7.64 9.70
N GLU A 23 -5.92 -7.56 11.02
CA GLU A 23 -7.00 -7.18 11.94
C GLU A 23 -7.37 -5.70 11.77
N PRO A 24 -8.61 -5.32 12.12
CA PRO A 24 -9.04 -3.93 12.09
C PRO A 24 -8.10 -2.98 12.83
N ALA A 25 -7.54 -3.41 13.97
CA ALA A 25 -6.62 -2.61 14.77
C ALA A 25 -5.31 -2.27 14.03
N GLN A 26 -4.73 -3.19 13.25
CA GLN A 26 -3.55 -2.87 12.45
C GLN A 26 -3.87 -1.89 11.32
N ARG A 27 -5.03 -2.07 10.66
CA ARG A 27 -5.46 -1.14 9.61
C ARG A 27 -5.65 0.27 10.14
N GLU A 28 -6.25 0.41 11.32
CA GLU A 28 -6.43 1.70 11.97
C GLU A 28 -5.09 2.34 12.35
N ARG A 29 -4.12 1.53 12.82
CA ARG A 29 -2.76 2.01 13.12
C ARG A 29 -2.07 2.56 11.87
N TYR A 30 -2.21 1.92 10.71
CA TYR A 30 -1.65 2.42 9.44
C TYR A 30 -2.34 3.71 8.99
N ASN A 31 -3.67 3.79 9.13
CA ASN A 31 -4.42 5.01 8.83
C ASN A 31 -3.98 6.17 9.72
N ALA A 32 -3.87 5.96 11.03
CA ALA A 32 -3.41 6.98 11.96
C ALA A 32 -2.01 7.50 11.58
N ARG A 33 -1.08 6.59 11.22
CA ARG A 33 0.25 7.00 10.77
C ARG A 33 0.23 7.77 9.46
N PHE A 34 -0.63 7.38 8.51
CA PHE A 34 -0.84 8.16 7.29
C PHE A 34 -1.33 9.59 7.58
N LEU A 35 -2.30 9.75 8.48
CA LEU A 35 -2.80 11.08 8.86
C LEU A 35 -1.71 11.96 9.47
N ASP A 36 -0.85 11.38 10.30
CA ASP A 36 0.29 12.07 10.90
C ASP A 36 1.33 12.51 9.85
N ILE A 37 1.62 11.64 8.86
CA ILE A 37 2.46 11.99 7.70
C ILE A 37 1.83 13.13 6.89
N ALA A 38 0.52 13.06 6.66
CA ALA A 38 -0.21 14.10 5.94
C ALA A 38 -0.22 15.46 6.67
N ALA A 39 -0.06 15.45 8.00
CA ALA A 39 0.10 16.64 8.82
C ALA A 39 1.53 17.23 8.78
N GLY A 40 2.46 16.57 8.10
CA GLY A 40 3.84 17.03 7.91
C GLY A 40 4.91 16.22 8.65
N ASN A 41 4.53 15.16 9.38
CA ASN A 41 5.45 14.36 10.20
C ASN A 41 6.05 13.16 9.43
N ALA A 42 6.37 13.38 8.15
CA ALA A 42 7.00 12.39 7.29
C ALA A 42 8.49 12.19 7.67
N PRO A 43 9.02 10.96 7.70
CA PRO A 43 10.46 10.73 7.76
C PRO A 43 11.16 11.36 6.55
N PRO A 44 12.40 11.88 6.69
CA PRO A 44 13.10 12.55 5.60
C PRO A 44 13.33 11.69 4.35
N GLU A 45 13.47 10.38 4.50
CA GLU A 45 13.73 9.44 3.40
C GLU A 45 12.46 9.08 2.60
N MET A 46 11.30 9.41 3.18
CA MET A 46 9.98 9.10 2.62
C MET A 46 9.61 10.12 1.54
N THR A 47 9.12 9.62 0.40
CA THR A 47 8.62 10.50 -0.67
C THR A 47 7.10 10.61 -0.57
N VAL A 48 6.61 11.79 -0.21
CA VAL A 48 5.17 12.11 -0.20
C VAL A 48 4.79 12.80 -1.52
N MET A 49 4.05 12.08 -2.37
CA MET A 49 3.63 12.58 -3.67
C MET A 49 2.24 13.22 -3.60
N ARG A 50 2.13 14.41 -4.18
CA ARG A 50 0.84 15.09 -4.38
C ARG A 50 0.19 14.64 -5.68
N ASP A 51 -1.14 14.66 -5.69
CA ASP A 51 -1.90 14.36 -6.89
C ASP A 51 -1.60 15.34 -8.03
N VAL A 52 -1.52 14.84 -9.26
CA VAL A 52 -1.21 15.66 -10.44
C VAL A 52 -2.26 16.75 -10.67
N MET A 53 -3.53 16.48 -10.36
CA MET A 53 -4.63 17.43 -10.49
C MET A 53 -4.48 18.58 -9.48
N VAL A 54 -3.92 18.28 -8.31
CA VAL A 54 -3.61 19.28 -7.27
C VAL A 54 -2.38 20.10 -7.65
N VAL A 55 -1.31 19.45 -8.10
CA VAL A 55 -0.07 20.13 -8.54
C VAL A 55 -0.33 21.05 -9.73
N LYS A 56 -1.18 20.64 -10.67
CA LYS A 56 -1.59 21.45 -11.83
C LYS A 56 -2.63 22.54 -11.51
N GLY A 57 -3.10 22.62 -10.25
CA GLY A 57 -4.12 23.58 -9.83
C GLY A 57 -5.52 23.34 -10.39
N ALA A 58 -5.77 22.16 -10.99
CA ALA A 58 -7.09 21.77 -11.47
C ALA A 58 -8.05 21.44 -10.31
N VAL A 59 -7.52 21.03 -9.16
CA VAL A 59 -8.26 20.75 -7.93
C VAL A 59 -7.57 21.39 -6.73
N THR A 60 -8.31 22.14 -5.93
CA THR A 60 -7.85 22.58 -4.60
C THR A 60 -8.21 21.51 -3.58
N PRO A 61 -7.23 20.91 -2.88
CA PRO A 61 -7.51 19.84 -1.93
C PRO A 61 -8.23 20.40 -0.70
N LYS A 62 -9.29 19.72 -0.26
CA LYS A 62 -10.10 20.11 0.91
C LYS A 62 -9.27 20.11 2.21
N THR A 63 -8.34 19.16 2.33
CA THR A 63 -7.40 19.03 3.45
C THR A 63 -6.05 18.52 2.91
N PRO A 64 -4.96 18.57 3.69
CA PRO A 64 -3.66 18.00 3.28
C PRO A 64 -3.76 16.54 2.81
N VAL A 65 -4.58 15.73 3.48
CA VAL A 65 -4.87 14.32 3.12
C VAL A 65 -5.41 14.19 1.70
N HIS A 66 -6.32 15.08 1.29
CA HIS A 66 -6.92 15.06 -0.05
C HIS A 66 -5.92 15.45 -1.15
N GLY A 67 -4.78 16.03 -0.77
CA GLY A 67 -3.74 16.44 -1.71
C GLY A 67 -2.74 15.32 -2.07
N ILE A 68 -2.71 14.24 -1.30
CA ILE A 68 -1.71 13.16 -1.41
C ILE A 68 -2.30 12.01 -2.22
N ASN A 69 -1.54 11.48 -3.19
CA ASN A 69 -1.95 10.31 -3.98
C ASN A 69 -1.09 9.06 -3.69
N LYS A 70 0.15 9.26 -3.26
CA LYS A 70 1.10 8.17 -3.06
C LYS A 70 2.16 8.56 -2.05
N ILE A 71 2.58 7.60 -1.25
CA ILE A 71 3.78 7.69 -0.41
C ILE A 71 4.69 6.52 -0.79
N MET A 72 5.99 6.78 -0.92
CA MET A 72 7.01 5.78 -1.25
C MET A 72 8.13 5.78 -0.21
N ASN A 73 8.93 4.72 -0.22
CA ASN A 73 10.08 4.52 0.66
C ASN A 73 9.68 4.44 2.13
N LEU A 74 8.86 3.44 2.45
CA LEU A 74 8.29 3.22 3.77
C LEU A 74 9.27 2.55 4.75
N GLU A 75 10.46 2.14 4.29
CA GLU A 75 11.38 1.25 5.02
C GLU A 75 11.87 1.82 6.35
N THR A 76 12.00 3.15 6.45
CA THR A 76 12.40 3.83 7.68
C THR A 76 11.24 4.10 8.64
N ASP A 77 9.99 3.87 8.22
CA ASP A 77 8.81 4.05 9.06
C ASP A 77 8.43 2.73 9.75
N PRO A 78 8.64 2.58 11.06
CA PRO A 78 8.43 1.31 11.74
C PRO A 78 6.96 0.88 11.79
N ILE A 79 6.02 1.82 11.61
CA ILE A 79 4.59 1.53 11.61
C ILE A 79 4.16 1.07 10.21
N LEU A 80 4.49 1.82 9.16
CA LEU A 80 4.07 1.44 7.80
C LEU A 80 4.87 0.25 7.25
N PHE A 81 6.17 0.15 7.57
CA PHE A 81 6.99 -1.00 7.18
C PHE A 81 6.63 -2.29 7.93
N ASP A 82 5.84 -2.19 9.01
CA ASP A 82 5.26 -3.37 9.65
C ASP A 82 4.43 -4.20 8.66
N TYR A 83 3.72 -3.57 7.71
CA TYR A 83 2.93 -4.30 6.72
C TYR A 83 3.75 -5.35 5.95
N ALA A 84 4.95 -4.97 5.49
CA ALA A 84 5.84 -5.84 4.73
C ALA A 84 6.50 -6.94 5.60
N ARG A 85 6.59 -6.71 6.91
CA ARG A 85 7.18 -7.63 7.90
C ARG A 85 6.14 -8.41 8.69
N HIS A 86 4.86 -8.10 8.51
CA HIS A 86 3.79 -8.64 9.33
C HIS A 86 3.73 -10.16 9.14
N PRO A 87 3.70 -10.97 10.23
CA PRO A 87 3.77 -12.43 10.12
C PRO A 87 2.71 -13.03 9.21
N ALA A 88 1.49 -12.49 9.23
CA ALA A 88 0.41 -12.96 8.37
C ALA A 88 0.70 -12.67 6.87
N THR A 89 1.23 -11.49 6.55
CA THR A 89 1.62 -11.12 5.18
C THR A 89 2.72 -12.04 4.67
N LEU A 90 3.77 -12.23 5.47
CA LEU A 90 4.90 -13.10 5.12
C LEU A 90 4.46 -14.56 4.98
N ALA A 91 3.62 -15.06 5.88
CA ALA A 91 3.13 -16.44 5.82
C ALA A 91 2.36 -16.73 4.53
N ILE A 92 1.56 -15.78 4.03
CA ILE A 92 0.86 -15.92 2.75
C ILE A 92 1.84 -15.82 1.58
N ALA A 93 2.73 -14.82 1.57
CA ALA A 93 3.69 -14.62 0.49
C ALA A 93 4.65 -15.81 0.32
N GLN A 94 5.07 -16.46 1.41
CA GLN A 94 5.94 -17.65 1.40
C GLN A 94 5.23 -18.92 0.90
N GLN A 95 3.90 -18.98 0.98
CA GLN A 95 3.13 -20.12 0.49
C GLN A 95 2.90 -20.06 -1.02
N LEU A 96 3.11 -18.91 -1.64
CA LEU A 96 3.05 -18.80 -3.09
C LEU A 96 4.24 -19.57 -3.70
N PRO A 97 4.01 -20.60 -4.54
CA PRO A 97 5.05 -21.56 -4.94
C PRO A 97 6.22 -21.00 -5.75
N VAL A 98 6.21 -19.70 -6.01
CA VAL A 98 7.15 -18.99 -6.89
C VAL A 98 8.39 -18.49 -6.15
N TYR A 99 8.38 -18.43 -4.81
CA TYR A 99 9.39 -17.68 -4.05
C TYR A 99 10.14 -18.52 -3.02
N GLN A 100 11.44 -18.76 -3.27
CA GLN A 100 12.34 -19.38 -2.28
C GLN A 100 12.87 -18.37 -1.24
N ARG A 101 12.92 -17.08 -1.61
CA ARG A 101 13.36 -15.96 -0.77
C ARG A 101 12.55 -14.73 -1.13
N LEU A 102 12.17 -13.95 -0.13
CA LEU A 102 11.40 -12.73 -0.29
C LEU A 102 12.29 -11.52 0.03
N TYR A 103 12.21 -10.51 -0.82
CA TYR A 103 12.90 -9.23 -0.66
C TYR A 103 11.92 -8.09 -0.88
N THR A 104 12.03 -7.03 -0.10
CA THR A 104 11.31 -5.78 -0.35
C THR A 104 12.10 -4.95 -1.35
N ILE A 105 11.55 -4.72 -2.55
CA ILE A 105 12.20 -3.94 -3.60
C ILE A 105 11.68 -2.49 -3.64
N SER A 106 10.37 -2.33 -3.45
CA SER A 106 9.72 -1.03 -3.44
C SER A 106 8.49 -1.09 -2.55
N THR A 107 8.34 -0.12 -1.66
CA THR A 107 7.16 0.03 -0.80
C THR A 107 6.38 1.28 -1.17
N LYS A 108 5.05 1.13 -1.25
CA LYS A 108 4.13 2.19 -1.66
C LYS A 108 2.86 2.13 -0.83
N LEU A 109 2.40 3.28 -0.36
CA LEU A 109 1.04 3.48 0.14
C LEU A 109 0.27 4.29 -0.91
N PHE A 110 -0.86 3.78 -1.37
CA PHE A 110 -1.71 4.45 -2.36
C PHE A 110 -2.91 5.10 -1.67
N ILE A 111 -3.17 6.36 -2.01
CA ILE A 111 -4.28 7.14 -1.48
C ILE A 111 -5.20 7.45 -2.65
N LYS A 112 -6.50 7.19 -2.46
CA LYS A 112 -7.56 7.49 -3.43
C LYS A 112 -8.52 8.48 -2.79
N PRO A 113 -8.19 9.79 -2.79
CA PRO A 113 -9.07 10.78 -2.21
C PRO A 113 -10.40 10.82 -2.98
N PRO A 114 -11.53 11.08 -2.28
CA PRO A 114 -12.81 11.25 -2.95
C PRO A 114 -12.74 12.43 -3.93
N ASP A 115 -13.55 12.37 -4.98
CA ASP A 115 -13.70 13.43 -6.00
C ASP A 115 -12.45 13.69 -6.89
N ILE A 116 -11.39 12.89 -6.79
CA ILE A 116 -10.21 12.97 -7.68
C ILE A 116 -10.15 11.69 -8.53
N ASP A 117 -10.19 11.83 -9.86
CA ASP A 117 -10.00 10.70 -10.77
C ASP A 117 -8.52 10.30 -10.84
N GLY A 118 -8.05 9.62 -9.80
CA GLY A 118 -6.68 9.14 -9.65
C GLY A 118 -6.47 7.74 -10.20
N ARG A 119 -7.35 7.21 -11.09
CA ARG A 119 -7.22 5.85 -11.63
C ARG A 119 -6.00 5.75 -12.55
N PRO A 120 -4.99 4.94 -12.22
CA PRO A 120 -3.92 4.68 -13.17
C PRO A 120 -4.48 3.92 -14.38
N PRO A 121 -3.90 4.10 -15.58
CA PRO A 121 -4.13 3.20 -16.70
C PRO A 121 -3.81 1.75 -16.30
N LEU A 122 -4.42 0.79 -16.99
CA LEU A 122 -4.06 -0.61 -16.83
C LEU A 122 -2.61 -0.81 -17.28
N HIS A 123 -1.79 -1.42 -16.42
CA HIS A 123 -0.40 -1.73 -16.68
C HIS A 123 0.03 -2.97 -15.88
N PRO A 124 0.99 -3.77 -16.38
CA PRO A 124 1.73 -4.70 -15.54
C PRO A 124 2.60 -3.92 -14.53
N ASP A 125 2.82 -4.48 -13.35
CA ASP A 125 3.74 -3.89 -12.37
C ASP A 125 5.21 -3.95 -12.82
N MET A 126 5.56 -4.88 -13.73
CA MET A 126 6.89 -5.11 -14.31
C MET A 126 7.02 -4.54 -15.72
#